data_AF-A0A100WCG9-F1
#
_entry.id   AF-A0A100WCG9-F1
#
_cell.length_a   1.000
_cell.length_b   1.000
_cell.length_c   1.000
_cell.angle_alpha   90.00
_cell.angle_beta   90.00
_cell.angle_gamma   90.00
#
_symmetry.space_group_name_H-M   'P 1'
#
loop_
_entity.id
_entity.type
_entity.pdbx_description
1 polymer ?
#
loop_
_entity_poly.entity_id
_entity_poly.type
_entity_poly.pdbx_seq_one_letter_code
_entity_poly.pdbx_strand_id
1 'polypeptide(L)'
;MSFRCINAFAYKDVVYPNGFQAEDDDPILKTHGEHFAAVDQGSATRAVEQAVARPDGLRAVPAKKAPAKKAAPKPGPVAKPEPEENN
;
A
#
# COMPACT_ATOMS: atom_id res chain seq x y z
N MET A 1 2.52 28.59 4.59
CA MET A 1 3.25 27.39 4.14
C MET A 1 2.99 26.27 5.16
N SER A 2 3.30 25.01 4.86
CA SER A 2 3.31 23.96 5.90
C SER A 2 4.64 23.24 5.90
N PHE A 3 5.01 22.61 7.00
CA PHE A 3 6.27 21.91 7.13
C PHE A 3 6.04 20.48 7.58
N ARG A 4 6.83 19.54 7.07
CA ARG A 4 6.81 18.14 7.52
C ARG A 4 8.11 17.77 8.19
N CYS A 5 7.98 17.14 9.35
CA CYS A 5 9.09 16.54 10.06
C CYS A 5 9.72 15.44 9.19
N ILE A 6 10.99 15.57 8.87
CA ILE A 6 11.77 14.61 8.07
C ILE A 6 12.72 13.75 8.92
N ASN A 7 12.90 14.12 10.18
CA ASN A 7 13.68 13.34 11.13
C ASN A 7 13.03 13.42 12.50
N ALA A 8 12.62 12.28 13.08
CA ALA A 8 11.95 12.25 14.36
C ALA A 8 12.87 12.70 15.50
N PHE A 9 12.35 13.53 16.41
CA PHE A 9 13.10 14.02 17.56
C PHE A 9 12.17 14.23 18.77
N ALA A 10 12.75 14.35 19.95
CA ALA A 10 12.00 14.66 21.18
C ALA A 10 12.35 16.06 21.67
N TYR A 11 11.34 16.85 22.03
CA TYR A 11 11.50 18.21 22.56
C TYR A 11 10.42 18.51 23.59
N LYS A 12 10.83 19.05 24.76
CA LYS A 12 9.92 19.37 25.89
C LYS A 12 8.98 18.21 26.25
N ASP A 13 9.52 17.00 26.36
CA ASP A 13 8.77 15.77 26.66
C ASP A 13 7.76 15.34 25.57
N VAL A 14 7.72 16.05 24.43
CA VAL A 14 6.89 15.70 23.27
C VAL A 14 7.78 15.05 22.21
N VAL A 15 7.35 13.90 21.70
CA VAL A 15 7.99 13.24 20.56
C VAL A 15 7.34 13.73 19.27
N TYR A 16 8.15 14.28 18.38
CA TYR A 16 7.77 14.69 17.03
C TYR A 16 8.12 13.56 16.06
N PRO A 17 7.14 12.75 15.62
CA PRO A 17 7.40 11.63 14.73
C PRO A 17 7.67 12.10 13.29
N ASN A 18 8.35 11.25 12.53
CA ASN A 18 8.53 11.46 11.09
C ASN A 18 7.17 11.62 10.39
N GLY A 19 7.05 12.66 9.56
CA GLY A 19 5.83 13.01 8.85
C GLY A 19 4.86 13.91 9.64
N PHE A 20 5.16 14.27 10.90
CA PHE A 20 4.40 15.27 11.63
C PHE A 20 4.32 16.58 10.85
N GLN A 21 3.13 17.15 10.71
CA GLN A 21 2.90 18.37 9.95
C GLN A 21 2.77 19.55 10.93
N ALA A 22 3.69 20.51 10.82
CA ALA A 22 3.67 21.76 11.57
C ALA A 22 3.22 22.90 10.65
N GLU A 23 2.49 23.86 11.22
CA GLU A 23 2.14 25.10 10.53
C GLU A 23 3.31 26.08 10.51
N ASP A 24 3.33 27.01 9.56
CA ASP A 24 4.42 27.99 9.39
C ASP A 24 4.74 28.82 10.65
N ASP A 25 3.73 29.12 11.47
CA ASP A 25 3.86 29.92 12.69
C ASP A 25 4.30 29.10 13.91
N ASP A 26 4.48 27.78 13.77
CA ASP A 26 4.74 26.90 14.90
C ASP A 26 6.14 27.18 15.51
N PRO A 27 6.25 27.43 16.83
CA PRO A 27 7.51 27.79 17.47
C PRO A 27 8.57 26.70 17.36
N ILE A 28 8.17 25.45 17.09
CA ILE A 28 9.11 24.34 16.89
C ILE A 28 9.99 24.56 15.66
N LEU A 29 9.48 25.23 14.62
CA LEU A 29 10.24 25.51 13.39
C LEU A 29 11.38 26.50 13.63
N LYS A 30 11.23 27.41 14.59
CA LYS A 30 12.28 28.39 14.95
C LYS A 30 13.47 27.74 15.65
N THR A 31 13.25 26.63 16.34
CA THR A 31 14.27 25.97 17.17
C THR A 31 14.81 24.69 16.54
N HIS A 32 13.98 23.99 15.77
CA HIS A 32 14.26 22.67 15.21
C HIS A 32 13.98 22.61 13.71
N GLY A 33 14.01 23.75 13.01
CA GLY A 33 13.70 23.85 11.58
C GLY A 33 14.53 22.91 10.69
N GLU A 34 15.73 22.51 11.12
CA GLU A 34 16.55 21.51 10.44
C GLU A 34 15.90 20.11 10.34
N HIS A 35 14.98 19.79 11.25
CA HIS A 35 14.21 18.55 11.25
C HIS A 35 12.93 18.64 10.42
N PHE A 36 12.66 19.78 9.79
CA PHE A 36 11.44 20.05 9.03
C PHE A 36 11.74 20.47 7.59
N ALA A 37 11.02 19.89 6.64
CA ALA A 37 11.04 20.30 5.25
C ALA A 37 9.79 21.09 4.90
N ALA A 38 9.94 22.19 4.17
CA ALA A 38 8.83 22.95 3.63
C ALA A 38 8.03 22.07 2.66
N VAL A 39 6.73 21.97 2.89
CA VAL A 39 5.77 21.33 2.00
C VAL A 39 4.94 22.43 1.37
N ASP A 40 5.30 22.78 0.15
CA ASP A 40 4.44 23.58 -0.72
C ASP A 40 3.26 22.71 -1.15
N GLN A 41 2.05 23.12 -0.76
CA GLN A 41 0.81 22.41 -1.10
C GLN A 41 0.49 22.50 -2.61
N GLY A 42 1.29 23.25 -3.39
CA GLY A 42 1.14 23.50 -4.82
C GLY A 42 2.11 22.76 -5.75
N SER A 43 3.05 21.95 -5.24
CA SER A 43 3.90 21.12 -6.10
C SER A 43 4.03 19.71 -5.57
N ALA A 44 2.97 18.93 -5.76
CA ALA A 44 3.05 17.47 -5.72
C ALA A 44 3.86 16.95 -6.93
N THR A 45 5.16 17.21 -6.97
CA THR A 45 6.13 16.41 -7.74
C THR A 45 6.90 15.49 -6.81
N ARG A 46 6.18 14.75 -5.95
CA ARG A 46 6.71 13.48 -5.47
C ARG A 46 6.37 12.47 -6.56
N ALA A 47 7.35 12.12 -7.38
CA ALA A 47 7.26 10.95 -8.24
C ALA A 47 6.92 9.77 -7.33
N VAL A 48 5.66 9.36 -7.31
CA VAL A 48 5.23 8.16 -6.61
C VAL A 48 5.75 7.03 -7.50
N GLU A 49 6.89 6.45 -7.12
CA GLU A 49 7.36 5.24 -7.77
C GLU A 49 6.36 4.14 -7.41
N GLN A 50 5.36 3.96 -8.27
CA GLN A 50 4.46 2.82 -8.19
C GLN A 50 5.30 1.61 -8.55
N ALA A 51 5.65 0.81 -7.54
CA ALA A 51 6.07 -0.56 -7.77
C ALA A 51 4.87 -1.31 -8.37
N VAL A 52 4.74 -1.27 -9.70
CA VAL A 52 3.76 -2.07 -10.44
C VAL A 52 4.21 -3.51 -10.33
N ALA A 53 3.66 -4.25 -9.36
CA ALA A 53 3.66 -5.70 -9.41
C ALA A 53 2.86 -6.09 -10.66
N ARG A 54 3.55 -6.39 -11.77
CA ARG A 54 2.93 -6.93 -12.98
C ARG A 54 2.52 -8.38 -12.69
N PRO A 55 1.22 -8.71 -12.51
CA PRO A 55 0.79 -10.09 -12.40
C PRO A 55 0.38 -10.55 -13.79
N ASP A 56 1.30 -10.53 -14.75
CA ASP A 56 1.04 -11.18 -16.04
C ASP A 56 2.34 -11.72 -16.64
N GLY A 57 2.88 -12.69 -15.91
CA GLY A 57 3.94 -13.58 -16.35
C GLY A 57 3.38 -14.90 -16.89
N LEU A 58 2.18 -14.94 -17.48
CA LEU A 58 1.73 -16.11 -18.23
C LEU A 58 1.92 -15.86 -19.72
N ARG A 59 3.08 -16.29 -20.21
CA ARG A 59 3.31 -16.50 -21.65
C ARG A 59 2.11 -17.23 -22.22
N ALA A 60 1.37 -16.56 -23.11
CA ALA A 60 0.35 -17.19 -23.94
C ALA A 60 1.02 -18.32 -24.75
N VAL A 61 0.83 -19.55 -24.30
CA VAL A 61 1.17 -20.73 -25.07
C VAL A 61 0.21 -20.82 -26.25
N PRO A 62 0.68 -20.90 -27.51
CA PRO A 62 -0.22 -21.11 -28.63
C PRO A 62 -0.76 -22.54 -28.53
N ALA A 63 -2.04 -22.66 -28.21
CA ALA A 63 -2.77 -23.92 -28.22
C ALA A 63 -2.82 -24.49 -29.64
N LYS A 64 -1.95 -25.44 -29.96
CA LYS A 64 -2.03 -26.26 -31.19
C LYS A 64 -2.42 -27.69 -30.83
N LYS A 65 -3.71 -27.97 -31.08
CA LYS A 65 -4.43 -29.25 -31.27
C LYS A 65 -3.65 -30.57 -31.04
N ALA A 66 -4.21 -31.43 -30.19
CA ALA A 66 -4.08 -32.88 -30.28
C ALA A 66 -5.49 -33.54 -30.26
N PRO A 67 -5.74 -34.63 -31.01
CA PRO A 67 -7.08 -35.11 -31.33
C PRO A 67 -7.75 -35.94 -30.22
N ALA A 68 -9.08 -35.96 -30.28
CA ALA A 68 -9.99 -36.59 -29.34
C ALA A 68 -9.79 -38.11 -29.17
N LYS A 69 -9.87 -38.57 -27.91
CA LYS A 69 -10.40 -39.91 -27.59
C LYS A 69 -11.41 -39.79 -26.44
N LYS A 70 -12.64 -40.21 -26.74
CA LYS A 70 -13.81 -40.26 -25.86
C LYS A 70 -13.58 -41.19 -24.68
N ALA A 71 -13.99 -40.78 -23.48
CA ALA A 71 -14.67 -41.62 -22.50
C ALA A 71 -15.39 -40.71 -21.47
N ALA A 72 -16.72 -40.73 -21.46
CA ALA A 72 -17.57 -40.20 -20.39
C ALA A 72 -17.96 -41.35 -19.44
N PRO A 73 -18.81 -41.14 -18.41
CA PRO A 73 -18.67 -40.28 -17.23
C PRO A 73 -18.76 -41.14 -15.94
N LYS A 74 -18.53 -40.57 -14.75
CA LYS A 74 -19.10 -41.14 -13.51
C LYS A 74 -19.79 -40.08 -12.65
N PRO A 75 -20.90 -40.43 -11.99
CA PRO A 75 -21.88 -39.50 -11.44
C PRO A 75 -21.48 -39.02 -10.04
N GLY A 76 -22.00 -37.87 -9.60
CA GLY A 76 -21.84 -37.33 -8.24
C GLY A 76 -22.41 -38.23 -7.13
N PRO A 77 -22.37 -37.76 -5.86
CA PRO A 77 -23.50 -36.95 -5.41
C PRO A 77 -23.15 -35.79 -4.43
N VAL A 78 -23.99 -34.76 -4.57
CA VAL A 78 -24.53 -33.78 -3.61
C VAL A 78 -24.26 -34.02 -2.11
N ALA A 79 -23.83 -32.98 -1.38
CA ALA A 79 -24.53 -32.41 -0.20
C ALA A 79 -23.64 -31.38 0.56
N LYS A 80 -24.09 -30.11 0.57
CA LYS A 80 -23.93 -29.17 1.70
C LYS A 80 -24.79 -29.69 2.88
N PRO A 81 -24.56 -29.39 4.18
CA PRO A 81 -24.47 -28.01 4.70
C PRO A 81 -23.56 -27.76 5.94
N GLU A 82 -23.32 -26.48 6.21
CA GLU A 82 -23.00 -25.87 7.53
C GLU A 82 -24.03 -26.28 8.61
N PRO A 83 -23.68 -26.30 9.91
CA PRO A 83 -23.84 -25.07 10.72
C PRO A 83 -22.84 -24.87 11.88
N GLU A 84 -22.58 -23.58 12.15
CA GLU A 84 -22.65 -22.85 13.44
C GLU A 84 -22.42 -23.60 14.78
N GLU A 85 -21.31 -23.28 15.46
CA GLU A 85 -21.03 -23.48 16.90
C GLU A 85 -19.80 -22.58 17.24
N ASN A 86 -19.64 -21.76 18.28
CA ASN A 86 -20.38 -21.36 19.48
C ASN A 86 -19.54 -20.23 20.14
N ASN A 87 -20.18 -19.13 20.58
CA ASN A 87 -20.00 -18.56 21.92
C ASN A 87 -21.07 -17.49 22.21
#